data_AF-A0A955K8E3-F1
#
_entry.id   AF-A0A955K8E3-F1
#
_cell.length_a   1.000
_cell.length_b   1.000
_cell.length_c   1.000
_cell.angle_alpha   90.00
_cell.angle_beta   90.00
_cell.angle_gamma   90.00
#
_symmetry.space_group_name_H-M   'P 1'
#
loop_
_entity.id
_entity.type
_entity.pdbx_description
1 polymer ?
#
loop_
_entity_poly.entity_id
_entity_poly.type
_entity_poly.pdbx_seq_one_letter_code
_entity_poly.pdbx_strand_id
1 'polypeptide(L)' 'MNNHDFNVINQLTQEQKSLWRIENHYIKEARDDAERAHWETIRDHKKETIAKLLEMAKQCL' A
#
# COMPACT_ATOMS: atom_id res chain seq x y z
N MET A 1 -8.01 9.54 -20.64
CA MET A 1 -7.00 9.11 -19.65
C MET A 1 -6.01 8.23 -20.39
N ASN A 2 -4.71 8.52 -20.36
CA ASN A 2 -3.73 7.69 -21.06
C ASN A 2 -3.45 6.40 -20.24
N ASN A 3 -2.81 5.40 -20.85
CA ASN A 3 -2.51 4.14 -20.16
C ASN A 3 -1.60 4.33 -18.93
N HIS A 4 -0.72 5.34 -18.95
CA HIS A 4 0.18 5.65 -17.84
C HIS A 4 -0.61 6.17 -16.62
N ASP A 5 -1.48 7.14 -16.81
CA ASP A 5 -2.33 7.73 -15.76
C ASP A 5 -3.21 6.66 -15.11
N PHE A 6 -3.81 5.80 -15.93
CA PHE A 6 -4.60 4.67 -15.44
C PHE A 6 -3.75 3.72 -14.59
N ASN A 7 -2.54 3.38 -15.03
CA ASN A 7 -1.66 2.49 -14.29
C ASN A 7 -1.27 3.07 -12.94
N VAL A 8 -0.98 4.37 -12.85
CA VAL A 8 -0.64 5.04 -11.58
C VAL A 8 -1.82 5.01 -10.61
N ILE A 9 -3.02 5.40 -11.06
CA ILE A 9 -4.23 5.42 -10.22
C ILE A 9 -4.63 3.99 -9.79
N ASN A 10 -4.54 3.03 -10.70
CA ASN A 10 -4.81 1.63 -10.39
C ASN A 10 -3.80 1.09 -9.37
N GLN A 11 -2.50 1.37 -9.54
CA GLN A 11 -1.48 0.93 -8.58
C GLN A 11 -1.73 1.52 -7.19
N LEU A 12 -2.03 2.83 -7.11
CA LEU A 12 -2.40 3.48 -5.85
C LEU A 12 -3.55 2.75 -5.16
N THR A 13 -4.59 2.41 -5.92
CA THR A 13 -5.77 1.70 -5.40
C THR A 13 -5.39 0.32 -4.86
N GLN A 14 -4.53 -0.43 -5.56
CA GLN A 14 -4.08 -1.74 -5.10
C GLN A 14 -3.24 -1.64 -3.82
N GLU A 15 -2.37 -0.64 -3.73
CA GLU A 15 -1.55 -0.43 -2.53
C GLU A 15 -2.40 -0.07 -1.31
N GLN A 16 -3.40 0.81 -1.47
CA GLN A 16 -4.34 1.14 -0.39
C GLN A 16 -5.11 -0.09 0.11
N LYS A 17 -5.61 -0.94 -0.81
CA LYS A 17 -6.27 -2.21 -0.45
C LYS A 17 -5.32 -3.16 0.27
N SER A 18 -4.06 -3.23 -0.19
CA SER A 18 -3.05 -4.08 0.44
C SER A 18 -2.68 -3.61 1.84
N LEU A 19 -2.52 -2.30 2.04
CA LEU A 19 -2.26 -1.71 3.35
C LEU A 19 -3.41 -2.01 4.31
N TRP A 20 -4.65 -1.84 3.86
CA TRP A 20 -5.83 -2.15 4.68
C TRP A 20 -5.83 -3.61 5.16
N ARG A 21 -5.51 -4.57 4.29
CA ARG A 21 -5.42 -5.99 4.68
C ARG A 21 -4.34 -6.23 5.73
N ILE A 22 -3.18 -5.60 5.58
CA ILE A 22 -2.07 -5.75 6.54
C ILE A 22 -2.47 -5.22 7.92
N GLU A 23 -3.03 -4.00 7.97
CA GLU A 23 -3.40 -3.35 9.23
C GLU A 23 -4.60 -4.03 9.92
N ASN A 24 -5.53 -4.58 9.15
CA ASN A 24 -6.76 -5.15 9.71
C ASN A 24 -6.71 -6.66 9.97
N HIS A 25 -5.89 -7.39 9.23
CA HIS A 25 -5.81 -8.85 9.28
C HIS A 25 -4.39 -9.32 9.60
N TYR A 26 -3.42 -9.11 8.71
CA TYR A 26 -2.15 -9.86 8.77
C TYR A 26 -1.34 -9.60 10.05
N ILE A 27 -1.28 -8.36 10.54
CA ILE A 27 -0.59 -8.05 11.81
C ILE A 27 -1.27 -8.74 13.00
N LYS A 28 -2.61 -8.83 13.00
CA LYS A 28 -3.40 -9.43 14.09
C LYS A 28 -3.38 -10.95 14.05
N GLU A 29 -3.30 -11.51 12.85
CA GLU A 29 -3.32 -12.95 12.57
C GLU A 29 -1.91 -13.56 12.50
N ALA A 30 -0.86 -12.75 12.73
CA ALA A 30 0.53 -13.20 12.74
C ALA A 30 0.77 -14.30 13.79
N ARG A 31 1.50 -15.35 13.39
CA ARG A 31 1.73 -16.56 14.20
C ARG A 31 2.73 -16.34 15.32
N ASP A 32 3.70 -15.46 15.08
CA ASP A 32 4.75 -15.11 16.03
C ASP A 32 5.14 -13.62 15.88
N ASP A 33 6.00 -13.16 16.80
CA ASP A 33 6.44 -11.76 16.83
C ASP A 33 7.34 -11.41 15.64
N ALA A 34 8.05 -12.38 15.05
CA ALA A 34 8.90 -12.16 13.88
C ALA A 34 8.04 -11.90 12.63
N GLU A 35 6.99 -12.69 12.43
CA GLU A 35 6.00 -12.48 11.38
C GLU A 35 5.28 -11.14 11.57
N ARG A 36 4.88 -10.80 12.81
CA ARG A 36 4.26 -9.50 13.10
C ARG A 36 5.18 -8.34 12.72
N ALA A 37 6.43 -8.37 13.17
CA ALA A 37 7.43 -7.34 12.85
C ALA A 37 7.67 -7.21 11.34
N HIS A 38 7.63 -8.34 10.62
CA HIS A 38 7.70 -8.32 9.16
C HIS A 38 6.49 -7.60 8.54
N TRP A 39 5.27 -7.91 8.97
CA TRP A 39 4.06 -7.24 8.48
C TRP A 39 4.04 -5.74 8.82
N GLU A 40 4.53 -5.35 10.00
CA GLU A 40 4.69 -3.94 10.38
C GLU A 40 5.71 -3.22 9.50
N THR A 41 6.82 -3.87 9.18
CA THR A 41 7.82 -3.33 8.23
C THR A 41 7.18 -3.11 6.85
N ILE A 42 6.41 -4.08 6.34
CA ILE A 42 5.70 -3.94 5.05
C ILE A 42 4.67 -2.81 5.12
N ARG A 43 3.91 -2.68 6.21
CA ARG A 43 2.94 -1.60 6.42
C ARG A 43 3.61 -0.24 6.24
N ASP A 44 4.77 -0.04 6.86
CA ASP A 44 5.44 1.26 6.86
C ASP A 44 6.01 1.59 5.47
N HIS A 45 6.64 0.63 4.80
CA HIS A 45 7.05 0.79 3.39
C HIS A 45 5.86 1.09 2.46
N LYS A 46 4.69 0.48 2.71
CA LYS A 46 3.48 0.75 1.91
C LYS A 46 2.96 2.16 2.14
N LYS A 47 3.01 2.69 3.37
CA LYS A 47 2.62 4.08 3.65
C LYS A 47 3.48 5.06 2.85
N GLU A 48 4.79 4.85 2.81
CA GLU A 48 5.69 5.65 1.98
C GLU A 48 5.39 5.53 0.49
N THR A 49 5.12 4.31 0.03
CA THR A 49 4.80 4.04 -1.38
C THR A 49 3.48 4.71 -1.79
N ILE A 50 2.45 4.61 -0.96
CA ILE A 50 1.15 5.27 -1.17
C ILE A 50 1.31 6.78 -1.20
N ALA A 51 2.12 7.37 -0.32
CA ALA A 51 2.37 8.81 -0.35
C ALA A 51 2.98 9.26 -1.69
N LYS A 52 3.97 8.52 -2.20
CA LYS A 52 4.57 8.81 -3.53
C LYS A 52 3.55 8.63 -4.67
N LEU A 53 2.77 7.54 -4.64
CA LEU A 53 1.74 7.29 -5.65
C LEU A 53 0.63 8.33 -5.62
N LEU A 54 0.28 8.87 -4.44
CA LEU A 54 -0.67 9.98 -4.31
C LEU A 54 -0.13 11.25 -4.99
N GLU A 55 1.14 11.60 -4.78
CA GLU A 55 1.74 12.75 -5.45
C GLU A 55 1.78 12.58 -6.97
N MET A 56 2.08 11.37 -7.46
CA MET A 56 2.01 11.07 -8.89
C MET A 56 0.59 11.15 -9.44
N ALA A 57 -0.39 10.58 -8.72
CA ALA A 57 -1.80 10.56 -9.15
C ALA A 57 -2.40 11.97 -9.26
N LYS A 58 -1.94 12.94 -8.46
CA LYS A 58 -2.34 14.36 -8.59
C LYS A 58 -1.97 14.97 -9.94
N GLN A 59 -0.94 14.45 -10.62
CA GLN A 59 -0.53 14.90 -11.96
C GLN A 59 -1.32 14.21 -13.08
N CYS A 60 -2.12 13.19 -12.74
CA CYS A 60 -2.94 12.43 -13.67
C CYS A 60 -4.40 12.94 -13.78
N LEU A 61 -4.76 13.93 -12.95
CA LEU A 61 -6.07 14.57 -12.86
C LEU A 61 -6.02 15.99 -13.43
#